data_AF-A0A951MU31-F1
#
_entry.id   AF-A0A951MU31-F1
#
_cell.length_a   1.000
_cell.length_b   1.000
_cell.length_c   1.000
_cell.angle_alpha   90.00
_cell.angle_beta   90.00
_cell.angle_gamma   90.00
#
_symmetry.space_group_name_H-M   'P 1'
#
loop_
_entity.id
_entity.type
_entity.pdbx_description
1 polymer ?
#
loop_
_entity_poly.entity_id
_entity_poly.type
_entity_poly.pdbx_seq_one_letter_code
_entity_poly.pdbx_strand_id
1 'polypeptide(L)' 'MDGATTTHADVDVDGSNVGTTANDGAATVNLNSKGGGTHQFKACETGTSSCSDDVLVTY' A
#
# COMPACT_ATOMS: atom_id res chain seq x y z
N MET A 1 12.47 9.71 -1.92
CA MET A 1 11.14 9.09 -2.00
C MET A 1 10.50 9.32 -0.64
N ASP A 2 9.71 10.39 -0.52
CA ASP A 2 9.01 10.73 0.70
C ASP A 2 7.67 10.00 0.63
N GLY A 3 7.41 9.08 1.56
CA GLY A 3 6.14 8.36 1.61
C GLY A 3 4.95 9.29 1.87
N ALA A 4 3.76 8.73 2.05
CA ALA A 4 2.60 9.52 2.45
C ALA A 4 2.94 10.36 3.71
N THR A 5 2.79 11.69 3.64
CA THR A 5 3.06 12.60 4.76
C THR A 5 1.77 13.08 5.45
N THR A 6 0.62 12.76 4.87
CA THR A 6 -0.72 13.04 5.39
C THR A 6 -1.13 12.09 6.51
N THR A 7 -2.23 12.42 7.20
CA THR A 7 -2.83 11.58 8.25
C THR A 7 -3.44 10.27 7.73
N HIS A 8 -3.72 10.20 6.43
CA HIS A 8 -4.25 9.04 5.75
C HIS A 8 -3.39 8.71 4.55
N ALA A 9 -3.23 7.43 4.27
CA ALA A 9 -2.51 6.92 3.12
C ALA A 9 -3.38 5.91 2.38
N ASP A 10 -3.38 6.03 1.06
CA ASP A 10 -3.98 5.09 0.13
C ASP A 10 -3.01 3.91 -0.06
N VAL A 11 -3.47 2.71 0.24
CA VAL A 11 -2.69 1.48 0.08
C VAL A 11 -3.02 0.90 -1.28
N ASP A 12 -2.00 0.75 -2.10
CA ASP A 12 -2.08 0.14 -3.41
C ASP A 12 -1.35 -1.19 -3.42
N VAL A 13 -1.98 -2.20 -4.00
CA VAL A 13 -1.41 -3.52 -4.22
C VAL A 13 -1.52 -3.89 -5.68
N ASP A 14 -0.40 -4.30 -6.27
CA ASP A 14 -0.29 -4.68 -7.69
C ASP A 14 -0.86 -3.58 -8.63
N GLY A 15 -0.69 -2.32 -8.22
CA GLY A 15 -1.18 -1.15 -8.95
C GLY A 15 -2.68 -0.85 -8.78
N SER A 16 -3.39 -1.57 -7.91
CA SER A 16 -4.78 -1.28 -7.55
C SER A 16 -4.90 -0.78 -6.11
N ASN A 17 -5.62 0.32 -5.90
CA ASN A 17 -5.94 0.79 -4.57
C ASN A 17 -6.84 -0.23 -3.85
N VAL A 18 -6.35 -0.79 -2.74
CA VAL A 18 -7.09 -1.75 -1.91
C VAL A 18 -7.79 -1.07 -0.74
N GLY A 19 -7.50 0.20 -0.48
CA GLY A 19 -8.20 1.03 0.48
C GLY A 19 -7.33 2.13 1.07
N THR A 20 -7.96 3.02 1.83
CA THR A 20 -7.29 4.09 2.58
C THR A 20 -7.15 3.68 4.04
N THR A 21 -5.96 3.85 4.61
CA THR A 21 -5.66 3.60 6.04
C THR A 21 -5.15 4.87 6.71
N ALA A 22 -5.16 4.89 8.05
CA ALA A 22 -4.42 5.90 8.79
C ALA A 22 -2.92 5.74 8.51
N ASN A 23 -2.20 6.85 8.35
CA ASN A 23 -0.75 6.84 8.19
C ASN A 23 -0.07 6.70 9.57
N ASP A 24 -0.34 5.60 10.25
CA ASP A 24 0.21 5.23 11.56
C ASP A 24 1.40 4.26 11.44
N GLY A 25 1.90 4.08 10.21
CA GLY A 25 3.02 3.18 9.90
C GLY A 25 2.63 1.72 9.75
N ALA A 26 1.34 1.37 9.82
CA ALA A 26 0.85 0.02 9.60
C ALA A 26 -0.37 -0.02 8.66
N ALA A 27 -0.39 -1.03 7.78
CA ALA A 27 -1.54 -1.30 6.92
C ALA A 27 -1.81 -2.79 6.91
N THR A 28 -3.06 -3.19 7.16
CA THR A 28 -3.47 -4.60 7.05
C THR A 28 -4.24 -4.79 5.76
N VAL A 29 -3.66 -5.52 4.81
CA VAL A 29 -4.32 -5.86 3.56
C VAL A 29 -4.71 -7.33 3.56
N ASN A 30 -6.01 -7.60 3.36
CA ASN A 30 -6.52 -8.93 3.15
C ASN A 30 -6.48 -9.24 1.65
N LEU A 31 -5.37 -9.83 1.18
CA LEU A 31 -5.21 -10.19 -0.24
C LEU A 31 -6.19 -11.27 -0.71
N ASN A 32 -6.87 -11.93 0.24
CA ASN A 32 -7.85 -13.00 0.03
C ASN A 32 -7.42 -14.08 -0.99
N SER A 33 -6.11 -14.20 -1.24
CA SER A 33 -5.49 -15.10 -2.20
C SER A 33 -5.01 -16.33 -1.44
N LYS A 34 -5.49 -17.50 -1.85
CA LYS A 34 -5.06 -18.77 -1.27
C LYS A 34 -3.73 -19.19 -1.90
N GLY A 35 -2.63 -18.92 -1.18
CA GLY A 35 -1.32 -19.51 -1.39
C GLY A 35 -0.47 -18.85 -2.48
N GLY A 36 0.80 -18.60 -2.15
CA GLY A 36 1.92 -18.39 -3.07
C GLY A 36 1.76 -17.28 -4.10
N GLY A 37 2.47 -16.16 -3.93
CA GLY A 37 2.45 -15.07 -4.90
C GLY A 37 3.37 -13.91 -4.49
N THR A 38 3.84 -13.16 -5.49
CA THR A 38 4.53 -11.88 -5.28
C THR A 38 3.51 -10.78 -5.41
N HIS A 39 3.35 -9.97 -4.36
CA HIS A 39 2.50 -8.79 -4.37
C HIS A 39 3.35 -7.55 -4.16
N GLN A 40 3.12 -6.53 -4.98
CA GLN A 40 3.80 -5.25 -4.85
C GLN A 40 2.90 -4.28 -4.08
N PHE A 41 3.37 -3.83 -2.92
CA PHE A 41 2.70 -2.89 -2.04
C PHE A 41 3.32 -1.51 -2.16
N LYS A 42 2.49 -0.48 -2.20
CA LYS A 42 2.92 0.91 -2.06
C LYS A 42 1.88 1.69 -1.28
N ALA A 43 2.32 2.65 -0.48
CA ALA A 43 1.45 3.60 0.20
C ALA A 43 1.56 4.97 -0.47
N CYS A 44 0.44 5.51 -0.92
CA CYS A 44 0.32 6.81 -1.58
C CYS A 44 -0.38 7.82 -0.66
N GLU A 45 0.01 9.09 -0.75
CA GLU A 45 -0.67 10.17 -0.05
C GLU A 45 -2.08 10.32 -0.62
N THR A 46 -3.10 10.35 0.26
CA THR A 46 -4.49 10.17 -0.16
C THR A 46 -4.94 11.18 -1.21
N GLY A 47 -5.48 10.68 -2.32
CA GLY A 47 -5.94 11.53 -3.44
C GLY A 47 -4.80 12.16 -4.26
N THR A 48 -3.57 11.70 -4.10
CA THR A 48 -2.41 12.13 -4.89
C THR A 48 -1.72 10.95 -5.58
N SER A 49 -0.67 11.24 -6.35
CA SER A 49 0.24 10.22 -6.90
C SER A 49 1.60 10.18 -6.19
N SER A 50 1.72 10.84 -5.03
CA SER A 50 2.93 10.83 -4.21
C SER A 50 2.97 9.54 -3.40
N CYS A 51 3.74 8.56 -3.87
CA CYS A 51 3.82 7.25 -3.25
C CYS A 51 5.19 6.97 -2.63
N SER A 52 5.16 6.17 -1.58
CA SER A 52 6.32 5.48 -1.03
C SER A 52 6.90 4.47 -2.03
N ASP A 53 8.08 3.95 -1.70
CA ASP A 53 8.79 2.94 -2.50
C ASP A 53 7.98 1.65 -2.64
N ASP A 54 8.18 0.92 -3.74
CA ASP A 54 7.49 -0.34 -4.01
C ASP A 54 8.08 -1.48 -3.17
N VAL A 55 7.25 -2.05 -2.30
CA VAL A 55 7.61 -3.17 -1.43
C VAL A 55 7.05 -4.46 -2.01
N LEU A 56 7.93 -5.36 -2.47
CA LEU A 56 7.53 -6.69 -2.94
C LEU A 56 7.49 -7.69 -1.78
N VAL A 57 6.32 -8.29 -1.55
CA VAL A 57 6.12 -9.35 -0.56
C VAL A 57 5.82 -10.65 -1.29
N THR A 58 6.60 -11.69 -1.00
CA THR A 58 6.44 -13.03 -1.56
C THR A 58 6.02 -14.02 -0.47
N TYR A 59 4.94 -14.78 -0.71
CA TYR A 59 4.43 -15.82 0.20
C TYR A 59 4.77 -17.23 -0.28
#